data_AF-A0A0G0MG23-F1
#
_entry.id   AF-A0A0G0MG23-F1
#
_cell.length_a   1.000
_cell.length_b   1.000
_cell.length_c   1.000
_cell.angle_alpha   90.00
_cell.angle_beta   90.00
_cell.angle_gamma   90.00
#
_symmetry.space_group_name_H-M   'P 1'
#
loop_
_entity.id
_entity.type
_entity.pdbx_description
1 polymer ?
#
loop_
_entity_poly.entity_id
_entity_poly.type
_entity_poly.pdbx_seq_one_letter_code
_entity_poly.pdbx_strand_id
1 'polypeptide(L)'
;LFLNLSIGEIGEDNSALLGAMMITKIQLAAMRRTTIPEDDRRDFYLYVDEFQNFATESFATILSEARKYHLNLIMTNQYIAQVPEEVISAVFGNIGTLICFRVGAPDAVALKQEFAPVFEEVDLVNLDNYHIYVKMSIDGVTSSSFSAVTLPPDTSRNFNKDKIIQHSREYSSKRREYVEEKISNLTEMPKIDEILTKAQKDRVLKIPPKIGETYYREVQATGDERWYLGSGSTDQPLSEEVVQEKIAKHNAENAERQEGWQKERLKALEVKKPENETIESDEPNEIEKDKADLIQHLEDGKSVKL
;
A
#
# COMPACT_ATOMS: atom_id res chain seq x y z
N LEU A 1 3.77 -0.80 -2.86
CA LEU A 1 2.40 -1.30 -2.65
C LEU A 1 1.47 -0.42 -3.45
N PHE A 2 0.55 -0.97 -4.22
CA PHE A 2 -0.46 -0.20 -4.95
C PHE A 2 -1.84 -0.69 -4.50
N LEU A 3 -2.71 0.24 -4.09
CA LEU A 3 -4.06 -0.07 -3.60
C LEU A 3 -5.05 0.59 -4.55
N ASN A 4 -5.70 -0.23 -5.38
CA ASN A 4 -6.82 0.25 -6.19
C ASN A 4 -8.08 0.25 -5.33
N LEU A 5 -8.53 1.43 -4.93
CA LEU A 5 -9.73 1.66 -4.14
C LEU A 5 -10.82 2.37 -4.97
N SER A 6 -10.90 2.06 -6.26
CA SER A 6 -11.87 2.65 -7.18
C SER A 6 -13.30 2.50 -6.68
N ILE A 7 -13.92 3.62 -6.30
CA ILE A 7 -15.30 3.67 -5.77
C ILE A 7 -16.28 3.01 -6.73
N GLY A 8 -16.08 3.15 -8.04
CA GLY A 8 -16.95 2.53 -9.06
C GLY A 8 -16.90 1.00 -9.10
N GLU A 9 -15.82 0.38 -8.61
CA GLU A 9 -15.65 -1.07 -8.58
C GLU A 9 -16.07 -1.69 -7.25
N ILE A 10 -15.74 -1.05 -6.12
CA ILE A 10 -15.92 -1.63 -4.77
C ILE A 10 -17.02 -0.98 -3.94
N GLY A 11 -17.54 0.19 -4.37
CA GLY A 11 -18.49 1.00 -3.62
C GLY A 11 -17.81 1.96 -2.64
N GLU A 12 -18.48 3.07 -2.32
CA GLU A 12 -17.95 4.16 -1.50
C GLU A 12 -17.60 3.71 -0.08
N ASP A 13 -18.56 3.16 0.66
CA ASP A 13 -18.37 2.72 2.04
C ASP A 13 -17.25 1.67 2.17
N ASN A 14 -17.23 0.70 1.25
CA ASN A 14 -16.21 -0.34 1.25
C ASN A 14 -14.82 0.22 0.92
N SER A 15 -14.73 1.17 -0.02
CA SER A 15 -13.49 1.86 -0.37
C SER A 15 -12.94 2.62 0.81
N ALA A 16 -13.78 3.42 1.48
CA ALA A 16 -13.42 4.19 2.65
C ALA A 16 -12.96 3.27 3.80
N LEU A 17 -13.71 2.20 4.09
CA LEU A 17 -13.37 1.24 5.13
C LEU A 17 -12.03 0.54 4.85
N LEU A 18 -11.84 0.00 3.64
CA LEU A 18 -10.60 -0.68 3.25
C LEU A 18 -9.42 0.29 3.27
N GLY A 19 -9.59 1.51 2.78
CA GLY A 19 -8.57 2.54 2.81
C GLY A 19 -8.15 2.88 4.24
N ALA A 20 -9.12 3.16 5.12
CA ALA A 20 -8.87 3.45 6.52
C ALA A 20 -8.13 2.29 7.22
N MET A 21 -8.56 1.04 7.00
CA MET A 21 -7.87 -0.13 7.55
C MET A 21 -6.42 -0.24 7.06
N MET A 22 -6.18 0.00 5.77
CA MET A 22 -4.84 -0.07 5.18
C MET A 22 -3.93 1.03 5.71
N ILE A 23 -4.42 2.26 5.84
CA ILE A 23 -3.68 3.38 6.43
C ILE A 23 -3.29 3.06 7.88
N THR A 24 -4.23 2.58 8.70
CA THR A 24 -3.96 2.17 10.08
C THR A 24 -2.91 1.05 10.13
N LYS A 25 -2.94 0.08 9.22
CA LYS A 25 -1.90 -0.95 9.12
C LYS A 25 -0.54 -0.37 8.78
N ILE A 26 -0.48 0.61 7.88
CA ILE A 26 0.77 1.30 7.50
C ILE A 26 1.31 2.10 8.69
N GLN A 27 0.45 2.82 9.42
CA GLN A 27 0.83 3.51 10.66
C GLN A 27 1.45 2.55 11.68
N LEU A 28 0.75 1.45 12.01
CA LEU A 28 1.26 0.47 12.95
C LEU A 28 2.57 -0.16 12.49
N ALA A 29 2.73 -0.38 11.18
CA ALA A 29 3.98 -0.87 10.61
C ALA A 29 5.12 0.16 10.71
N ALA A 30 4.84 1.46 10.56
CA ALA A 30 5.80 2.54 10.75
C ALA A 30 6.22 2.65 12.23
N MET A 31 5.27 2.58 13.16
CA MET A 31 5.55 2.62 14.61
C MET A 31 6.41 1.45 15.10
N ARG A 32 6.38 0.30 14.41
CA ARG A 32 7.29 -0.83 14.71
C ARG A 32 8.77 -0.50 14.47
N ARG A 33 9.08 0.60 13.77
CA ARG A 33 10.46 1.07 13.55
C ARG A 33 11.05 1.78 14.77
N THR A 34 10.28 1.94 15.85
CA THR A 34 10.75 2.49 17.13
C THR A 34 12.01 1.79 17.66
N THR A 35 12.15 0.48 17.43
CA THR A 35 13.31 -0.30 17.87
C THR A 35 14.51 -0.23 16.92
N ILE A 36 14.37 0.43 15.77
CA ILE A 36 15.43 0.65 14.78
C ILE A 36 16.01 2.05 15.03
N PRO A 37 17.34 2.22 15.13
CA PRO A 37 17.98 3.54 15.19
C PRO A 37 17.51 4.42 14.03
N GLU A 38 17.33 5.73 14.26
CA GLU A 38 16.74 6.63 13.27
C GLU A 38 17.50 6.62 11.94
N ASP A 39 18.83 6.65 11.98
CA ASP A 39 19.70 6.63 10.79
C ASP A 39 19.60 5.33 9.97
N ASP A 40 19.13 4.23 10.58
CA ASP A 40 18.95 2.94 9.92
C ASP A 40 17.51 2.74 9.38
N ARG A 41 16.61 3.68 9.66
CA ARG A 41 15.22 3.60 9.20
C ARG A 41 15.15 3.85 7.69
N ARG A 42 14.45 2.97 6.99
CA ARG A 42 14.20 3.13 5.55
C ARG A 42 13.00 4.04 5.31
N ASP A 43 13.20 5.03 4.46
CA ASP A 43 12.11 5.88 3.97
C ASP A 43 11.02 5.06 3.28
N PHE A 44 9.78 5.39 3.63
CA PHE A 44 8.61 4.86 2.98
C PHE A 44 7.70 6.01 2.58
N TYR A 45 7.30 6.05 1.31
CA TYR A 45 6.47 7.09 0.75
C TYR A 45 5.05 6.57 0.59
N LEU A 46 4.11 7.23 1.26
CA LEU A 46 2.68 6.96 1.18
C LEU A 46 2.02 8.08 0.37
N TYR A 47 1.57 7.71 -0.82
CA TYR A 47 0.77 8.57 -1.69
C TYR A 47 -0.71 8.26 -1.47
N VAL A 48 -1.49 9.26 -1.12
CA VAL A 48 -2.93 9.16 -0.90
C VAL A 48 -3.61 10.12 -1.87
N ASP A 49 -4.26 9.55 -2.87
CA ASP A 49 -5.11 10.32 -3.77
C ASP A 49 -6.51 10.48 -3.16
N GLU A 50 -7.16 11.62 -3.40
CA GLU A 50 -8.46 11.95 -2.81
C GLU A 50 -8.48 11.77 -1.28
N PHE A 51 -7.53 12.41 -0.61
CA PHE A 51 -7.26 12.30 0.83
C PHE A 51 -8.51 12.46 1.71
N GLN A 52 -9.47 13.29 1.33
CA GLN A 52 -10.71 13.51 2.07
C GLN A 52 -11.50 12.21 2.31
N ASN A 53 -11.39 11.22 1.42
CA ASN A 53 -12.06 9.93 1.58
C ASN A 53 -11.48 9.09 2.74
N PHE A 54 -10.30 9.45 3.22
CA PHE A 54 -9.55 8.71 4.23
C PHE A 54 -9.14 9.57 5.45
N ALA A 55 -9.58 10.84 5.47
CA ALA A 55 -9.23 11.83 6.48
C ALA A 55 -9.92 11.55 7.82
N THR A 56 -9.34 10.63 8.58
CA THR A 56 -9.77 10.26 9.93
C THR A 56 -8.91 10.94 11.01
N GLU A 57 -9.39 11.01 12.25
CA GLU A 57 -8.61 11.53 13.39
C GLU A 57 -7.28 10.79 13.59
N SER A 58 -7.26 9.48 13.30
CA SER A 58 -6.01 8.69 13.34
C SER A 58 -4.96 9.23 12.36
N PHE A 59 -5.41 9.81 11.24
CA PHE A 59 -4.52 10.44 10.25
C PHE A 59 -3.86 11.71 10.77
N ALA A 60 -4.55 12.52 11.58
CA ALA A 60 -3.97 13.69 12.24
C ALA A 60 -2.79 13.31 13.16
N THR A 61 -2.93 12.18 13.86
CA THR A 61 -1.86 11.61 14.69
C THR A 61 -0.68 11.17 13.83
N ILE A 62 -0.95 10.47 12.71
CA ILE A 62 0.09 10.08 11.75
C ILE A 62 0.85 11.31 11.27
N LEU A 63 0.16 12.37 10.83
CA LEU A 63 0.80 13.58 10.29
C LEU A 63 1.76 14.24 11.29
N SER A 64 1.44 14.18 12.58
CA SER A 64 2.25 14.77 13.64
C SER A 64 3.46 13.91 14.05
N GLU A 65 3.41 12.59 13.85
CA GLU A 65 4.44 11.66 14.34
C GLU A 65 5.25 10.98 13.23
N ALA A 66 4.72 10.91 12.01
CA ALA A 66 5.23 10.09 10.90
C ALA A 66 6.70 10.37 10.56
N ARG A 67 7.15 11.63 10.73
CA ARG A 67 8.55 12.05 10.49
C ARG A 67 9.53 11.19 11.27
N LYS A 68 9.26 10.91 12.56
CA LYS A 68 10.11 10.07 13.42
C LYS A 68 10.26 8.66 12.86
N TYR A 69 9.27 8.18 12.13
CA TYR A 69 9.25 6.82 11.61
C TYR A 69 9.70 6.70 10.15
N HIS A 70 10.23 7.77 9.55
CA HIS A 70 10.58 7.82 8.12
C HIS A 70 9.39 7.40 7.23
N LEU A 71 8.19 7.84 7.63
CA LEU A 71 6.97 7.72 6.85
C LEU A 71 6.69 9.08 6.21
N ASN A 72 6.93 9.18 4.92
CA ASN A 72 6.73 10.38 4.13
C ASN A 72 5.32 10.34 3.52
N LEU A 73 4.50 11.35 3.83
CA LEU A 73 3.12 11.43 3.34
C LEU A 73 3.01 12.42 2.20
N ILE A 74 2.34 12.00 1.13
CA ILE A 74 1.98 12.83 -0.02
C ILE A 74 0.49 12.66 -0.22
N MET A 75 -0.24 13.76 -0.14
CA MET A 75 -1.70 13.76 -0.15
C MET A 75 -2.20 14.74 -1.19
N THR A 76 -3.22 14.36 -1.94
CA THR A 76 -3.95 15.25 -2.83
C THR A 76 -5.36 15.42 -2.31
N ASN A 77 -5.89 16.64 -2.40
CA ASN A 77 -7.26 16.95 -1.99
C ASN A 77 -7.82 18.00 -2.94
N GLN A 78 -9.10 17.87 -3.30
CA GLN A 78 -9.77 18.83 -4.19
C GLN A 78 -10.40 20.00 -3.43
N TYR A 79 -11.03 19.73 -2.29
CA TYR A 79 -11.79 20.72 -1.52
C TYR A 79 -11.42 20.64 -0.06
N ILE A 80 -10.97 21.76 0.53
CA ILE A 80 -10.56 21.77 1.94
C ILE A 80 -11.77 21.45 2.81
N ALA A 81 -12.95 21.98 2.48
CA ALA A 81 -14.18 21.78 3.23
C ALA A 81 -14.65 20.32 3.37
N GLN A 82 -14.12 19.37 2.58
CA GLN A 82 -14.46 17.94 2.71
C GLN A 82 -13.67 17.23 3.82
N VAL A 83 -12.63 17.87 4.34
CA VAL A 83 -11.77 17.30 5.38
C VAL A 83 -12.22 17.83 6.75
N PRO A 84 -12.25 16.99 7.81
CA PRO A 84 -12.53 17.46 9.16
C PRO A 84 -11.54 18.55 9.61
N GLU A 85 -12.03 19.57 10.33
CA GLU A 85 -11.24 20.74 10.75
C GLU A 85 -9.99 20.38 11.55
N GLU A 86 -10.09 19.38 12.44
CA GLU A 86 -8.96 18.89 13.23
C GLU A 86 -7.86 18.30 12.36
N VAL A 87 -8.25 17.56 11.30
CA VAL A 87 -7.32 16.95 10.35
C VAL A 87 -6.69 18.02 9.49
N ILE A 88 -7.46 19.01 9.00
CA ILE A 88 -6.92 20.17 8.25
C ILE A 88 -5.88 20.92 9.08
N SER A 89 -6.19 21.18 10.35
CA SER A 89 -5.30 21.88 11.27
C SER A 89 -3.99 21.09 11.47
N ALA A 90 -4.08 19.76 11.60
CA ALA A 90 -2.92 18.89 11.68
C ALA A 90 -2.12 18.85 10.36
N VAL A 91 -2.78 18.92 9.21
CA VAL A 91 -2.12 19.02 7.90
C VAL A 91 -1.32 20.32 7.83
N PHE A 92 -1.96 21.49 7.97
CA PHE A 92 -1.27 22.77 7.85
C PHE A 92 -0.18 22.98 8.90
N GLY A 93 -0.34 22.44 10.11
CA GLY A 93 0.67 22.50 11.15
C GLY A 93 1.93 21.66 10.90
N ASN A 94 1.84 20.60 10.09
CA ASN A 94 2.92 19.62 9.92
C ASN A 94 3.47 19.50 8.49
N ILE A 95 2.83 20.12 7.48
CA ILE A 95 3.32 20.04 6.11
C ILE A 95 4.60 20.87 5.92
N GLY A 96 5.64 20.21 5.43
CA GLY A 96 6.87 20.88 4.99
C GLY A 96 6.81 21.39 3.55
N THR A 97 5.83 20.97 2.77
CA THR A 97 5.67 21.40 1.37
C THR A 97 4.18 21.43 1.03
N LEU A 98 3.75 22.54 0.44
CA LEU A 98 2.41 22.77 -0.06
C LEU A 98 2.50 23.16 -1.53
N ILE A 99 1.81 22.41 -2.38
CA ILE A 99 1.69 22.68 -3.82
C ILE A 99 0.22 22.98 -4.08
N CYS A 100 -0.05 24.18 -4.61
CA CYS A 100 -1.39 24.64 -4.92
C CYS A 100 -1.55 24.77 -6.44
N PHE A 101 -2.57 24.10 -6.96
CA PHE A 101 -3.09 24.35 -8.31
C PHE A 101 -4.18 25.43 -8.24
N ARG A 102 -4.88 25.68 -9.36
CA ARG A 102 -6.06 26.54 -9.34
C ARG A 102 -7.10 25.99 -8.37
N VAL A 103 -7.58 26.85 -7.48
CA VAL A 103 -8.60 26.52 -6.47
C VAL A 103 -9.82 27.44 -6.58
N GLY A 104 -10.93 27.04 -5.96
CA GLY A 104 -12.10 27.90 -5.83
C GLY A 104 -11.89 29.02 -4.81
N ALA A 105 -12.72 30.07 -4.89
CA ALA A 105 -12.66 31.20 -3.96
C ALA A 105 -12.75 30.80 -2.47
N PRO A 106 -13.58 29.81 -2.05
CA PRO A 106 -13.63 29.41 -0.64
C PRO A 106 -12.30 28.85 -0.12
N ASP A 107 -11.64 27.98 -0.90
CA ASP A 107 -10.36 27.37 -0.50
C ASP A 107 -9.21 28.39 -0.57
N ALA A 108 -9.29 29.36 -1.50
CA ALA A 108 -8.29 30.43 -1.63
C ALA A 108 -8.13 31.26 -0.34
N VAL A 109 -9.22 31.48 0.41
CA VAL A 109 -9.18 32.21 1.68
C VAL A 109 -8.31 31.48 2.71
N ALA A 110 -8.47 30.16 2.83
CA ALA A 110 -7.65 29.35 3.75
C ALA A 110 -6.19 29.31 3.29
N LEU A 111 -5.97 29.11 1.99
CA LEU A 111 -4.64 28.95 1.41
C LEU A 111 -3.83 30.25 1.37
N LYS A 112 -4.48 31.42 1.28
CA LYS A 112 -3.79 32.72 1.31
C LYS A 112 -2.85 32.84 2.49
N GLN A 113 -3.28 32.41 3.69
CA GLN A 113 -2.48 32.53 4.90
C GLN A 113 -1.17 31.76 4.78
N GLU A 114 -1.18 30.64 4.06
CA GLU A 114 0.02 29.85 3.82
C GLU A 114 0.96 30.50 2.82
N PHE A 115 0.43 31.14 1.78
CA PHE A 115 1.21 31.74 0.69
C PHE A 115 1.60 33.21 0.89
N ALA A 116 1.06 33.86 1.91
CA ALA A 116 1.39 35.23 2.27
C ALA A 116 2.90 35.40 2.56
N PRO A 117 3.49 36.56 2.22
CA PRO A 117 2.88 37.73 1.58
C PRO A 117 2.98 37.71 0.04
N VAL A 118 3.38 36.59 -0.57
CA VAL A 118 3.76 36.57 -2.00
C VAL A 118 2.54 36.52 -2.92
N PHE A 119 1.53 35.73 -2.55
CA PHE A 119 0.33 35.52 -3.37
C PHE A 119 -0.93 35.90 -2.59
N GLU A 120 -1.90 36.45 -3.32
CA GLU A 120 -3.22 36.80 -2.83
C GLU A 120 -4.28 35.79 -3.30
N GLU A 121 -5.49 35.85 -2.73
CA GLU A 121 -6.62 34.98 -3.09
C GLU A 121 -6.92 35.00 -4.59
N VAL A 122 -6.85 36.18 -5.21
CA VAL A 122 -7.12 36.38 -6.64
C VAL A 122 -6.11 35.63 -7.52
N ASP A 123 -4.87 35.48 -7.06
CA ASP A 123 -3.83 34.77 -7.79
C ASP A 123 -4.08 33.26 -7.78
N LEU A 124 -4.59 32.73 -6.66
CA LEU A 124 -4.93 31.32 -6.48
C LEU A 124 -6.13 30.91 -7.34
N VAL A 125 -7.13 31.79 -7.46
CA VAL A 125 -8.35 31.55 -8.24
C VAL A 125 -8.10 31.67 -9.75
N ASN A 126 -7.25 32.61 -10.16
CA ASN A 126 -6.98 32.86 -11.58
C ASN A 126 -5.79 32.08 -12.15
N LEU A 127 -5.23 31.13 -11.40
CA LEU A 127 -4.07 30.36 -11.83
C LEU A 127 -4.39 29.54 -13.09
N ASP A 128 -3.52 29.61 -14.08
CA ASP A 128 -3.67 28.86 -15.33
C ASP A 128 -3.51 27.35 -15.12
N ASN A 129 -4.08 26.55 -16.02
CA ASN A 129 -3.90 25.10 -15.99
C ASN A 129 -2.40 24.76 -16.09
N TYR A 130 -1.96 23.77 -15.30
CA TYR A 130 -0.56 23.31 -15.20
C TYR A 130 0.40 24.31 -14.53
N HIS A 131 -0.07 25.50 -14.12
CA HIS A 131 0.69 26.37 -13.24
C HIS A 131 0.40 25.99 -11.78
N ILE A 132 1.42 26.15 -10.93
CA ILE A 132 1.36 25.87 -9.50
C ILE A 132 2.03 26.97 -8.69
N TYR A 133 1.56 27.15 -7.47
CA TYR A 133 2.29 27.86 -6.43
C TYR A 133 2.83 26.86 -5.40
N VAL A 134 4.07 27.08 -4.98
CA VAL A 134 4.79 26.18 -4.09
C VAL A 134 5.29 26.95 -2.89
N LYS A 135 4.99 26.42 -1.71
CA LYS A 135 5.64 26.76 -0.45
C LYS A 135 6.36 25.52 0.02
N MET A 136 7.63 25.65 0.38
CA MET A 136 8.38 24.51 0.88
C MET A 136 9.44 24.91 1.90
N SER A 137 9.75 23.97 2.78
CA SER A 137 10.85 24.08 3.73
C SER A 137 12.07 23.33 3.20
N ILE A 138 13.21 24.01 3.17
CA ILE A 138 14.50 23.46 2.76
C ILE A 138 15.39 23.51 4.00
N ASP A 139 15.95 22.36 4.40
CA ASP A 139 16.81 22.23 5.58
C ASP A 139 16.21 22.82 6.87
N GLY A 140 14.89 22.67 7.04
CA GLY A 140 14.15 23.18 8.20
C GLY A 140 13.79 24.66 8.14
N VAL A 141 14.14 25.37 7.06
CA VAL A 141 13.81 26.78 6.85
C VAL A 141 12.71 26.91 5.81
N THR A 142 11.60 27.54 6.17
CA THR A 142 10.52 27.86 5.24
C THR A 142 11.01 28.86 4.20
N SER A 143 11.00 28.46 2.94
CA SER A 143 11.38 29.32 1.81
C SER A 143 10.23 30.24 1.40
N SER A 144 10.57 31.35 0.75
CA SER A 144 9.57 32.22 0.13
C SER A 144 8.80 31.46 -0.94
N SER A 145 7.48 31.61 -0.96
CA SER A 145 6.61 30.98 -1.94
C SER A 145 6.98 31.41 -3.36
N PHE A 146 6.86 30.50 -4.33
CA PHE A 146 7.19 30.78 -5.73
C PHE A 146 6.21 30.08 -6.68
N SER A 147 6.18 30.54 -7.94
CA SER A 147 5.40 29.91 -9.00
C SER A 147 6.25 28.95 -9.83
N ALA A 148 5.61 27.90 -10.34
CA ALA A 148 6.23 26.95 -11.25
C ALA A 148 5.20 26.42 -12.26
N VAL A 149 5.69 25.74 -13.29
CA VAL A 149 4.89 25.06 -14.31
C VAL A 149 5.16 23.57 -14.22
N THR A 150 4.10 22.76 -14.23
CA THR A 150 4.24 21.31 -14.18
C THR A 150 4.78 20.75 -15.48
N LEU A 151 5.48 19.62 -15.38
CA LEU A 151 5.92 18.87 -16.55
C LEU A 151 4.71 18.14 -17.16
N PRO A 152 4.57 18.13 -18.50
CA PRO A 152 3.56 17.29 -19.13
C PRO A 152 3.86 15.82 -18.86
N PRO A 153 2.85 14.93 -18.86
CA PRO A 153 3.06 13.51 -18.77
C PRO A 153 4.04 13.04 -19.85
N ASP A 154 4.94 12.13 -19.50
CA ASP A 154 5.81 11.53 -20.51
C ASP A 154 4.96 10.83 -21.57
N THR A 155 5.22 11.16 -22.84
CA THR A 155 4.51 10.58 -23.98
C THR A 155 5.16 9.28 -24.45
N SER A 156 6.30 8.91 -23.87
CA SER A 156 6.99 7.67 -24.19
C SER A 156 6.09 6.46 -23.85
N ARG A 157 5.79 5.64 -24.86
CA ARG A 157 5.09 4.37 -24.67
C ARG A 157 6.10 3.25 -24.74
N ASN A 158 6.26 2.54 -23.63
CA ASN A 158 6.88 1.23 -23.65
C ASN A 158 5.80 0.15 -23.83
N PHE A 159 6.12 -0.92 -24.57
CA PHE A 159 5.21 -2.05 -24.78
C PHE A 159 5.36 -3.10 -23.67
N ASN A 160 5.76 -2.69 -22.46
CA ASN A 160 6.09 -3.60 -21.37
C ASN A 160 4.90 -3.92 -20.45
N LYS A 161 3.70 -3.40 -20.74
CA LYS A 161 2.50 -3.59 -19.91
C LYS A 161 2.29 -5.05 -19.51
N ASP A 162 2.25 -5.96 -20.49
CA ASP A 162 1.96 -7.37 -20.23
C ASP A 162 3.08 -8.05 -19.44
N LYS A 163 4.35 -7.69 -19.72
CA LYS A 163 5.51 -8.17 -18.98
C LYS A 163 5.48 -7.72 -17.51
N ILE A 164 5.13 -6.45 -17.26
CA ILE A 164 5.00 -5.90 -15.90
C ILE A 164 3.88 -6.62 -15.15
N ILE A 165 2.72 -6.83 -15.80
CA ILE A 165 1.60 -7.56 -15.20
C ILE A 165 2.02 -8.99 -14.85
N GLN A 166 2.67 -9.69 -15.77
CA GLN A 166 3.13 -11.06 -15.55
C GLN A 166 4.13 -11.13 -14.39
N HIS A 167 5.15 -10.28 -14.40
CA HIS A 167 6.15 -10.23 -13.33
C HIS A 167 5.52 -9.87 -11.97
N SER A 168 4.58 -8.93 -11.94
CA SER A 168 3.84 -8.61 -10.70
C SER A 168 3.04 -9.82 -10.18
N ARG A 169 2.45 -10.61 -11.09
CA ARG A 169 1.70 -11.82 -10.74
C ARG A 169 2.61 -12.93 -10.19
N GLU A 170 3.80 -13.07 -10.73
CA GLU A 170 4.77 -14.10 -10.32
C GLU A 170 5.40 -13.80 -8.96
N TYR A 171 5.77 -12.54 -8.69
CA TYR A 171 6.54 -12.19 -7.50
C TYR A 171 5.71 -11.67 -6.33
N SER A 172 4.61 -10.97 -6.60
CA SER A 172 3.88 -10.15 -5.60
C SER A 172 2.41 -10.50 -5.43
N SER A 173 1.86 -11.40 -6.24
CA SER A 173 0.43 -11.74 -6.19
C SER A 173 0.21 -13.14 -5.63
N LYS A 174 -0.95 -13.35 -5.01
CA LYS A 174 -1.46 -14.67 -4.66
C LYS A 174 -2.64 -15.02 -5.55
N ARG A 175 -2.84 -16.32 -5.78
CA ARG A 175 -4.03 -16.80 -6.47
C ARG A 175 -5.28 -16.37 -5.72
N ARG A 176 -6.31 -15.93 -6.46
CA ARG A 176 -7.58 -15.47 -5.87
C ARG A 176 -8.20 -16.57 -5.01
N GLU A 177 -8.20 -17.80 -5.53
CA GLU A 177 -8.79 -18.96 -4.85
C GLU A 177 -8.12 -19.22 -3.50
N TYR A 178 -6.79 -19.08 -3.43
CA TYR A 178 -6.04 -19.20 -2.17
C TYR A 178 -6.43 -18.11 -1.16
N VAL A 179 -6.64 -16.88 -1.64
CA VAL A 179 -7.04 -15.76 -0.76
C VAL A 179 -8.47 -15.94 -0.27
N GLU A 180 -9.39 -16.33 -1.15
CA GLU A 180 -10.80 -16.59 -0.80
C GLU A 180 -10.92 -17.76 0.18
N GLU A 181 -10.18 -18.84 -0.02
CA GLU A 181 -10.12 -19.96 0.94
C GLU A 181 -9.60 -19.51 2.30
N LYS A 182 -8.54 -18.69 2.32
CA LYS A 182 -7.99 -18.17 3.57
C LYS A 182 -8.98 -17.24 4.30
N ILE A 183 -9.71 -16.42 3.56
CA ILE A 183 -10.76 -15.55 4.13
C ILE A 183 -11.89 -16.41 4.69
N SER A 184 -12.41 -17.36 3.91
CA SER A 184 -13.47 -18.28 4.32
C SER A 184 -13.10 -19.07 5.57
N ASN A 185 -11.89 -19.61 5.63
CA ASN A 185 -11.39 -20.32 6.82
C ASN A 185 -11.24 -19.42 8.05
N LEU A 186 -10.97 -18.12 7.86
CA LEU A 186 -10.82 -17.17 8.96
C LEU A 186 -12.15 -16.64 9.47
N THR A 187 -13.13 -16.45 8.59
CA THR A 187 -14.43 -15.84 8.90
C THR A 187 -15.55 -16.85 9.10
N GLU A 188 -15.30 -18.13 8.82
CA GLU A 188 -16.31 -19.20 8.73
C GLU A 188 -17.43 -18.90 7.73
N MET A 189 -17.21 -17.95 6.81
CA MET A 189 -18.20 -17.60 5.78
C MET A 189 -18.08 -18.53 4.57
N PRO A 190 -19.22 -18.93 3.96
CA PRO A 190 -19.20 -19.71 2.72
C PRO A 190 -18.52 -18.95 1.58
N LYS A 191 -18.05 -19.67 0.56
CA LYS A 191 -17.34 -19.04 -0.57
C LYS A 191 -18.27 -18.06 -1.28
N ILE A 192 -17.72 -16.98 -1.84
CA ILE A 192 -18.49 -15.98 -2.59
C ILE A 192 -19.33 -16.66 -3.70
N ASP A 193 -18.78 -17.69 -4.35
CA ASP A 193 -19.50 -18.46 -5.38
C ASP A 193 -20.70 -19.28 -4.85
N GLU A 194 -20.78 -19.52 -3.55
CA GLU A 194 -21.90 -20.19 -2.90
C GLU A 194 -22.97 -19.19 -2.44
N ILE A 195 -22.61 -17.90 -2.34
CA ILE A 195 -23.48 -16.83 -1.86
C ILE A 195 -24.08 -16.03 -3.03
N LEU A 196 -23.34 -15.83 -4.13
CA LEU A 196 -23.77 -14.99 -5.23
C LEU A 196 -24.78 -15.69 -6.16
N THR A 197 -25.81 -14.94 -6.56
CA THR A 197 -26.75 -15.35 -7.62
C THR A 197 -26.05 -15.43 -9.00
N LYS A 198 -26.61 -16.21 -9.94
CA LYS A 198 -26.06 -16.37 -11.31
C LYS A 198 -25.80 -15.02 -11.99
N ALA A 199 -26.70 -14.04 -11.83
CA ALA A 199 -26.57 -12.69 -12.37
C ALA A 199 -25.47 -11.84 -11.70
N GLN A 200 -25.16 -12.08 -10.42
CA GLN A 200 -24.06 -11.41 -9.73
C GLN A 200 -22.70 -12.00 -10.11
N LYS A 201 -22.63 -13.33 -10.35
CA LYS A 201 -21.40 -14.00 -10.82
C LYS A 201 -20.91 -13.47 -12.17
N ASP A 202 -21.81 -13.14 -13.09
CA ASP A 202 -21.43 -12.63 -14.42
C ASP A 202 -20.96 -11.17 -14.40
N ARG A 203 -21.19 -10.43 -13.31
CA ARG A 203 -20.64 -9.07 -13.10
C ARG A 203 -19.25 -9.08 -12.49
N VAL A 204 -18.80 -10.21 -11.95
CA VAL A 204 -17.44 -10.35 -11.42
C VAL A 204 -16.47 -10.45 -12.58
N LEU A 205 -15.47 -9.56 -12.63
CA LEU A 205 -14.37 -9.64 -13.59
C LEU A 205 -13.70 -11.02 -13.53
N LYS A 206 -13.87 -11.81 -14.59
CA LYS A 206 -13.27 -13.14 -14.71
C LYS A 206 -11.82 -13.00 -15.15
N ILE A 207 -10.90 -13.58 -14.37
CA ILE A 207 -9.49 -13.65 -14.75
C ILE A 207 -9.37 -14.68 -15.88
N PRO A 208 -8.69 -14.37 -16.99
CA PRO A 208 -8.47 -15.34 -18.06
C PRO A 208 -7.77 -16.59 -17.51
N PRO A 209 -8.28 -17.81 -17.77
CA PRO A 209 -7.65 -19.04 -17.30
C PRO A 209 -6.18 -19.13 -17.76
N LYS A 210 -5.29 -19.65 -16.91
CA LYS A 210 -3.86 -19.85 -17.23
C LYS A 210 -3.54 -21.35 -17.13
N ILE A 211 -2.94 -21.91 -18.18
CA ILE A 211 -2.40 -23.27 -18.19
C ILE A 211 -0.91 -23.16 -18.50
N GLY A 212 -0.05 -23.60 -17.57
CA GLY A 212 1.39 -23.36 -17.68
C GLY A 212 1.71 -21.87 -17.72
N GLU A 213 2.38 -21.41 -18.78
CA GLU A 213 2.69 -20.00 -19.03
C GLU A 213 1.66 -19.28 -19.89
N THR A 214 0.74 -20.01 -20.52
CA THR A 214 -0.18 -19.47 -21.52
C THR A 214 -1.48 -19.00 -20.87
N TYR A 215 -1.84 -17.74 -21.11
CA TYR A 215 -3.15 -17.19 -20.78
C TYR A 215 -4.15 -17.48 -21.89
N TYR A 216 -5.35 -17.91 -21.50
CA TYR A 216 -6.43 -18.26 -22.38
C TYR A 216 -7.50 -17.18 -22.34
N ARG A 217 -7.71 -16.51 -23.47
CA ARG A 217 -8.74 -15.47 -23.61
C ARG A 217 -10.05 -16.10 -24.07
N GLU A 218 -11.16 -15.68 -23.48
CA GLU A 218 -12.49 -16.03 -23.98
C GLU A 218 -12.71 -15.43 -25.38
N VAL A 219 -13.07 -16.27 -26.35
CA VAL A 219 -13.26 -15.87 -27.75
C VAL A 219 -14.71 -15.98 -28.22
N GLN A 220 -15.52 -16.84 -27.59
CA GLN A 220 -16.93 -17.00 -27.93
C GLN A 220 -17.72 -17.57 -26.75
N ALA A 221 -18.91 -16.99 -26.51
CA ALA A 221 -19.90 -17.51 -25.59
C ALA A 221 -21.25 -17.62 -26.30
N THR A 222 -21.78 -18.84 -26.43
CA THR A 222 -23.10 -19.09 -27.01
C THR A 222 -23.93 -19.85 -25.98
N GLY A 223 -24.88 -19.17 -25.32
CA GLY A 223 -25.63 -19.77 -24.22
C GLY A 223 -24.75 -20.03 -22.99
N ASP A 224 -24.77 -21.26 -22.46
CA ASP A 224 -23.91 -21.69 -21.35
C ASP A 224 -22.53 -22.22 -21.81
N GLU A 225 -22.27 -22.32 -23.13
CA GLU A 225 -20.98 -22.81 -23.65
C GLU A 225 -19.97 -21.68 -23.87
N ARG A 226 -18.75 -21.86 -23.34
CA ARG A 226 -17.63 -20.91 -23.48
C ARG A 226 -16.42 -21.54 -24.15
N TRP A 227 -15.77 -20.74 -24.99
CA TRP A 227 -14.59 -21.11 -25.76
C TRP A 227 -13.42 -20.17 -25.47
N TYR A 228 -12.24 -20.76 -25.31
CA TYR A 228 -11.03 -20.08 -24.90
C TYR A 228 -9.88 -20.33 -25.87
N LEU A 229 -9.10 -19.29 -26.20
CA LEU A 229 -7.96 -19.37 -27.10
C LEU A 229 -6.67 -18.96 -26.38
N GLY A 230 -5.63 -19.77 -26.49
CA GLY A 230 -4.32 -19.49 -25.91
C GLY A 230 -3.61 -18.33 -26.61
N SER A 231 -3.06 -17.39 -25.84
CA SER A 231 -2.27 -16.29 -26.39
C SER A 231 -1.01 -16.85 -27.08
N GLY A 232 -0.91 -16.71 -28.40
CA GLY A 232 0.23 -17.16 -29.21
C GLY A 232 0.13 -18.59 -29.79
N SER A 233 -0.96 -19.33 -29.58
CA SER A 233 -1.15 -20.66 -30.19
C SER A 233 -1.91 -20.58 -31.52
N THR A 234 -1.51 -21.38 -32.51
CA THR A 234 -2.27 -21.61 -33.77
C THR A 234 -3.38 -22.66 -33.60
N ASP A 235 -3.60 -23.12 -32.37
CA ASP A 235 -4.54 -24.19 -32.04
C ASP A 235 -6.00 -23.76 -32.10
N GLN A 236 -6.89 -24.75 -32.22
CA GLN A 236 -8.33 -24.56 -32.14
C GLN A 236 -8.74 -24.05 -30.74
N PRO A 237 -9.79 -23.20 -30.64
CA PRO A 237 -10.37 -22.80 -29.37
C PRO A 237 -10.77 -24.03 -28.53
N LEU A 238 -10.49 -23.99 -27.23
CA LEU A 238 -10.82 -25.05 -26.28
C LEU A 238 -12.10 -24.70 -25.55
N SER A 239 -12.96 -25.69 -25.27
CA SER A 239 -14.14 -25.49 -24.42
C SER A 239 -13.74 -25.27 -22.95
N GLU A 240 -14.65 -24.67 -22.17
CA GLU A 240 -14.46 -24.45 -20.73
C GLU A 240 -14.11 -25.74 -19.97
N GLU A 241 -14.79 -26.85 -20.27
CA GLU A 241 -14.53 -28.16 -19.65
C GLU A 241 -13.09 -28.62 -19.90
N VAL A 242 -12.61 -28.51 -21.15
CA VAL A 242 -11.26 -28.92 -21.53
C VAL A 242 -10.20 -28.02 -20.89
N VAL A 243 -10.48 -26.72 -20.77
CA VAL A 243 -9.60 -25.78 -20.06
C VAL A 243 -9.51 -26.15 -18.58
N GLN A 244 -10.63 -26.42 -17.92
CA GLN A 244 -10.66 -26.81 -16.52
C GLN A 244 -9.96 -28.16 -16.27
N GLU A 245 -10.16 -29.15 -17.15
CA GLU A 245 -9.46 -30.44 -17.08
C GLU A 245 -7.93 -30.26 -17.21
N LYS A 246 -7.48 -29.43 -18.17
CA LYS A 246 -6.06 -29.12 -18.32
C LYS A 246 -5.48 -28.36 -17.13
N ILE A 247 -6.23 -27.42 -16.54
CA ILE A 247 -5.84 -26.72 -15.31
C ILE A 247 -5.71 -27.72 -14.16
N ALA A 248 -6.70 -28.60 -13.97
CA ALA A 248 -6.70 -29.61 -12.92
C ALA A 248 -5.51 -30.56 -13.06
N LYS A 249 -5.24 -31.05 -14.28
CA LYS A 249 -4.10 -31.91 -14.58
C LYS A 249 -2.77 -31.19 -14.36
N HIS A 250 -2.62 -29.96 -14.85
CA HIS A 250 -1.40 -29.17 -14.65
C HIS A 250 -1.15 -28.86 -13.16
N ASN A 251 -2.20 -28.55 -12.40
CA ASN A 251 -2.09 -28.32 -10.96
C ASN A 251 -1.75 -29.62 -10.21
N ALA A 252 -2.33 -30.76 -10.59
CA ALA A 252 -2.01 -32.07 -10.00
C ALA A 252 -0.57 -32.49 -10.29
N GLU A 253 -0.10 -32.33 -11.52
CA GLU A 253 1.29 -32.62 -11.93
C GLU A 253 2.31 -31.70 -11.25
N ASN A 254 1.92 -30.48 -10.89
CA ASN A 254 2.78 -29.52 -10.21
C ASN A 254 2.47 -29.36 -8.72
N ALA A 255 1.57 -30.18 -8.14
CA ALA A 255 1.14 -30.05 -6.75
C ALA A 255 2.31 -30.25 -5.78
N GLU A 256 3.18 -31.23 -6.04
CA GLU A 256 4.38 -31.50 -5.23
C GLU A 256 5.42 -30.38 -5.34
N ARG A 257 5.62 -29.82 -6.54
CA ARG A 257 6.45 -28.63 -6.76
C ARG A 257 5.86 -27.39 -6.09
N GLN A 258 4.53 -27.24 -6.12
CA GLN A 258 3.79 -26.13 -5.52
C GLN A 258 3.80 -26.17 -3.99
N GLU A 259 3.65 -27.35 -3.38
CA GLU A 259 3.84 -27.51 -1.94
C GLU A 259 5.31 -27.34 -1.54
N GLY A 260 6.25 -27.82 -2.37
CA GLY A 260 7.69 -27.70 -2.15
C GLY A 260 8.15 -26.25 -2.04
N TRP A 261 7.84 -25.40 -3.03
CA TRP A 261 8.25 -23.99 -2.98
C TRP A 261 7.53 -23.21 -1.87
N GLN A 262 6.27 -23.55 -1.55
CA GLN A 262 5.55 -22.91 -0.43
C GLN A 262 6.16 -23.30 0.91
N LYS A 263 6.50 -24.57 1.12
CA LYS A 263 7.19 -25.07 2.32
C LYS A 263 8.61 -24.52 2.44
N GLU A 264 9.37 -24.45 1.35
CA GLU A 264 10.72 -23.85 1.33
C GLU A 264 10.68 -22.34 1.60
N ARG A 265 9.69 -21.63 1.05
CA ARG A 265 9.51 -20.19 1.29
C ARG A 265 9.01 -19.89 2.70
N LEU A 266 8.15 -20.75 3.28
CA LEU A 266 7.75 -20.66 4.69
C LEU A 266 8.96 -20.93 5.61
N LYS A 267 9.79 -21.93 5.30
CA LYS A 267 11.07 -22.17 5.99
C LYS A 267 12.06 -21.01 5.85
N ALA A 268 12.12 -20.35 4.70
CA ALA A 268 12.98 -19.19 4.48
C ALA A 268 12.48 -17.92 5.22
N LEU A 269 11.21 -17.91 5.62
CA LEU A 269 10.59 -16.85 6.43
C LEU A 269 10.61 -17.18 7.93
N GLU A 270 10.91 -18.42 8.31
CA GLU A 270 11.31 -18.75 9.69
C GLU A 270 12.70 -18.15 9.93
N VAL A 271 12.74 -17.12 10.77
CA VAL A 271 13.97 -16.47 11.22
C VAL A 271 14.92 -17.56 11.73
N LYS A 272 16.06 -17.76 11.04
CA LYS A 272 17.16 -18.56 11.58
C LYS A 272 17.53 -17.93 12.92
N LYS A 273 17.24 -18.62 14.02
CA LYS A 273 17.96 -18.41 15.27
C LYS A 273 19.44 -18.55 14.93
N PRO A 274 20.31 -17.59 15.28
CA PRO A 274 21.73 -17.75 15.04
C PRO A 274 22.21 -18.98 15.83
N GLU A 275 22.63 -20.01 15.10
CA GLU A 275 23.38 -21.12 15.65
C GLU A 275 24.81 -20.64 15.91
N ASN A 276 25.20 -20.69 17.19
CA ASN A 276 26.57 -20.70 17.72
C ASN A 276 27.70 -20.42 16.70
N GLU A 277 28.10 -19.15 16.58
CA GLU A 277 29.49 -18.84 16.29
C GLU A 277 30.26 -18.88 17.61
N THR A 278 31.13 -19.87 17.71
CA THR A 278 32.08 -20.04 18.81
C THR A 278 33.10 -18.91 18.72
N ILE A 279 32.91 -17.86 19.51
CA ILE A 279 33.97 -16.89 19.79
C ILE A 279 34.63 -17.35 21.09
N GLU A 280 35.81 -17.95 20.97
CA GLU A 280 36.75 -18.05 22.10
C GLU A 280 37.18 -16.63 22.47
N SER A 281 36.70 -16.14 23.61
CA SER A 281 37.32 -15.01 24.30
C SER A 281 37.21 -15.26 25.81
N ASP A 282 38.34 -15.64 26.40
CA ASP A 282 38.58 -15.64 27.84
C ASP A 282 38.45 -14.21 28.38
N GLU A 283 37.24 -13.78 28.75
CA GLU A 283 37.01 -12.74 29.77
C GLU A 283 35.50 -12.66 30.11
N PRO A 284 35.12 -12.50 31.39
CA PRO A 284 33.71 -12.45 31.77
C PRO A 284 33.02 -11.20 31.19
N ASN A 285 31.93 -11.42 30.44
CA ASN A 285 31.06 -10.40 29.86
C ASN A 285 30.65 -9.35 30.91
N GLU A 286 31.00 -8.07 30.71
CA GLU A 286 30.64 -6.93 31.57
C GLU A 286 29.13 -6.86 31.86
N ILE A 287 28.29 -7.34 30.95
CA ILE A 287 26.83 -7.38 31.09
C ILE A 287 26.36 -8.34 32.18
N GLU A 288 27.06 -9.45 32.44
CA GLU A 288 26.71 -10.36 33.53
C GLU A 288 27.12 -9.82 34.90
N LYS A 289 28.21 -9.04 34.93
CA LYS A 289 28.67 -8.34 36.14
C LYS A 289 27.71 -7.22 36.52
N ASP A 290 27.26 -6.43 35.54
CA ASP A 290 26.25 -5.38 35.75
C ASP A 290 24.91 -5.96 36.19
N LYS A 291 24.53 -7.14 35.68
CA LYS A 291 23.31 -7.84 36.12
C LYS A 291 23.42 -8.35 37.56
N ALA A 292 24.57 -8.91 37.94
CA ALA A 292 24.82 -9.36 39.30
C ALA A 292 24.81 -8.19 40.29
N ASP A 293 25.42 -7.06 39.94
CA ASP A 293 25.45 -5.86 40.77
C ASP A 293 24.07 -5.20 40.91
N LEU A 294 23.24 -5.23 39.85
CA LEU A 294 21.84 -4.77 39.89
C LEU A 294 20.94 -5.67 40.75
N ILE A 295 21.13 -6.99 40.68
CA ILE A 295 20.38 -7.95 41.51
C ILE A 295 20.78 -7.78 42.98
N GLN A 296 22.07 -7.62 43.27
CA GLN A 296 22.58 -7.35 44.62
C GLN A 296 22.03 -6.03 45.19
N HIS A 297 21.95 -4.96 44.37
CA HIS A 297 21.40 -3.66 44.79
C HIS A 297 19.88 -3.70 45.06
N LEU A 298 19.15 -4.56 44.36
CA LEU A 298 17.71 -4.76 44.58
C LEU A 298 17.44 -5.61 45.84
N GLU A 299 18.29 -6.58 46.15
CA GLU A 299 18.21 -7.38 47.38
C GLU A 299 18.56 -6.57 48.64
N ASP A 300 19.48 -5.60 48.52
CA ASP A 300 19.91 -4.74 49.63
C ASP A 300 18.96 -3.55 49.93
N GLY A 301 17.82 -3.44 49.23
CA GLY A 301 16.69 -2.61 49.64
C GLY A 301 16.94 -1.09 49.69
N LYS A 302 17.91 -0.55 48.93
CA LYS A 302 18.13 0.90 48.85
C LYS A 302 17.46 1.49 47.63
N SER A 303 16.51 2.41 47.84
CA SER A 303 15.80 3.09 46.75
C SER A 303 16.72 4.04 45.99
N VAL A 304 16.82 3.86 44.67
CA VAL A 304 17.41 4.84 43.77
C VAL A 304 16.29 5.81 43.37
N LYS A 305 16.43 7.08 43.77
CA LYS A 305 15.57 8.17 43.29
C LYS A 305 15.96 8.49 41.84
N LEU A 306 14.94 8.54 40.97
CA LEU A 306 15.01 9.06 39.60
C LEU A 306 15.38 10.54 39.59
#